data_AF-A0A6M8HUB6-F1
#
_entry.id   AF-A0A6M8HUB6-F1
#
_cell.length_a   1.000
_cell.length_b   1.000
_cell.length_c   1.000
_cell.angle_alpha   90.00
_cell.angle_beta   90.00
_cell.angle_gamma   90.00
#
_symmetry.space_group_name_H-M   'P 1'
#
loop_
_entity.id
_entity.type
_entity.pdbx_description
1 polymer ?
#
loop_
_entity_poly.entity_id
_entity_poly.type
_entity_poly.pdbx_seq_one_letter_code
_entity_poly.pdbx_strand_id
1 'polypeptide(L)'
;MTQAIHSSIRLATRAALVGLGLISATAFHQRAYAMSTDTLVLNMSEDAYKGDAMFTVAVDGKQINGKLTSTALHGAGASQNFMLLGSWGTGKHVVSVNFLNDAYGGSAAKDRNLYVNMLTYDGSTTIADRALDKPGSVSFTIQTGNVFVGGDFGFTNLTTASVANLLATGRGGIYIHGSAVSPATAAVDREILTSFQPYGGGVFEAGQNGFFDNGNAYDSFLASSGWTPQYINLNLGGSVESYTASDLKGVKTWMDKVRSRPALSKVTIAPFATPGGGVAALGGTFGATDRVWGNLAQACLYGGAIAIDIPARNFITLGAGWPEFIEAQIRWGVANGIRTSVVFSPGGSPTFVEDVTAAVTKLVAANAIPTDYSVENYEGPGAVIAKTGTASESLNAAAFWLAQNAPVTVIK
;
A
#
# COMPACT_ATOMS: atom_id res chain seq x y z
N MET A 1 -40.91 -60.44 33.05
CA MET A 1 -39.74 -59.86 33.75
C MET A 1 -39.83 -58.34 33.54
N THR A 2 -40.47 -57.60 34.44
CA THR A 2 -39.82 -56.71 35.45
C THR A 2 -38.79 -55.78 34.80
N GLN A 3 -38.84 -54.44 34.85
CA GLN A 3 -39.40 -53.51 35.82
C GLN A 3 -39.37 -52.09 35.18
N ALA A 4 -40.24 -51.21 35.67
CA ALA A 4 -40.32 -49.78 35.35
C ALA A 4 -39.18 -48.96 35.96
N ILE A 5 -39.08 -47.67 35.55
CA ILE A 5 -38.78 -46.42 36.31
C ILE A 5 -38.25 -45.39 35.27
N HIS A 6 -39.07 -44.45 34.74
CA HIS A 6 -39.40 -43.09 35.26
C HIS A 6 -38.14 -42.32 35.71
N SER A 7 -37.77 -41.12 35.22
CA SER A 7 -38.48 -39.82 35.18
C SER A 7 -37.40 -38.77 34.76
N SER A 8 -37.58 -37.74 33.92
CA SER A 8 -38.44 -36.54 34.06
C SER A 8 -38.24 -35.68 32.77
N ILE A 9 -39.27 -35.25 32.01
CA ILE A 9 -40.15 -34.07 32.22
C ILE A 9 -39.33 -32.76 32.03
N ARG A 10 -39.57 -31.79 31.13
CA ARG A 10 -40.73 -31.25 30.35
C ARG A 10 -40.20 -30.55 29.05
N LEU A 11 -40.86 -30.66 27.88
CA LEU A 11 -41.94 -29.79 27.33
C LEU A 11 -41.47 -28.32 27.13
N ALA A 12 -41.62 -27.60 26.01
CA ALA A 12 -42.49 -27.62 24.83
C ALA A 12 -41.76 -26.81 23.70
N THR A 13 -42.11 -26.73 22.40
CA THR A 13 -43.41 -26.71 21.72
C THR A 13 -43.16 -26.89 20.21
N ARG A 14 -44.15 -27.42 19.49
CA ARG A 14 -44.16 -27.69 18.04
C ARG A 14 -44.18 -26.41 17.18
N ALA A 15 -43.56 -26.47 15.99
CA ALA A 15 -44.07 -25.83 14.78
C ALA A 15 -43.81 -26.75 13.56
N ALA A 16 -44.87 -27.07 12.83
CA ALA A 16 -44.86 -27.93 11.66
C ALA A 16 -44.85 -27.11 10.36
N LEU A 17 -43.80 -27.33 9.57
CA LEU A 17 -43.76 -27.59 8.12
C LEU A 17 -44.69 -26.82 7.15
N VAL A 18 -44.10 -26.00 6.28
CA VAL A 18 -44.38 -25.96 4.81
C VAL A 18 -43.12 -25.48 4.06
N GLY A 19 -42.67 -26.25 3.06
CA GLY A 19 -41.90 -25.73 1.90
C GLY A 19 -40.38 -25.94 1.89
N LEU A 20 -39.91 -27.20 1.76
CA LEU A 20 -38.55 -27.47 1.30
C LEU A 20 -38.41 -27.12 -0.19
N GLY A 21 -38.06 -25.87 -0.47
CA GLY A 21 -37.31 -25.52 -1.68
C GLY A 21 -35.83 -25.64 -1.36
N LEU A 22 -35.15 -26.61 -1.98
CA LEU A 22 -33.69 -26.72 -1.98
C LEU A 22 -33.09 -25.46 -2.62
N ILE A 23 -32.82 -24.43 -1.81
CA ILE A 23 -31.87 -23.38 -2.19
C ILE A 23 -30.51 -23.89 -1.73
N SER A 24 -29.73 -24.38 -2.69
CA SER A 24 -28.35 -24.81 -2.47
C SER A 24 -27.55 -23.72 -1.76
N ALA A 25 -26.71 -24.09 -0.80
CA ALA A 25 -25.77 -23.21 -0.08
C ALA A 25 -24.82 -22.43 -1.01
N THR A 26 -24.82 -22.75 -2.30
CA THR A 26 -24.12 -22.03 -3.37
C THR A 26 -24.78 -20.70 -3.77
N ALA A 27 -26.07 -20.48 -3.49
CA ALA A 27 -26.79 -19.26 -3.91
C ALA A 27 -26.70 -18.09 -2.91
N PHE A 28 -26.20 -18.32 -1.69
CA PHE A 28 -25.90 -17.25 -0.72
C PHE A 28 -24.47 -16.70 -0.84
N HIS A 29 -23.60 -17.35 -1.61
CA HIS A 29 -22.24 -16.86 -1.93
C HIS A 29 -22.19 -15.93 -3.15
N GLN A 30 -23.32 -15.65 -3.82
CA GLN A 30 -23.37 -14.78 -4.99
C GLN A 30 -24.04 -13.41 -4.76
N ARG A 31 -24.57 -13.15 -3.57
CA ARG A 31 -25.18 -11.85 -3.21
C ARG A 31 -24.63 -11.18 -1.95
N ALA A 32 -23.65 -11.82 -1.31
CA ALA A 32 -22.76 -11.20 -0.34
C ALA A 32 -21.32 -11.26 -0.85
N TYR A 33 -21.10 -10.81 -2.09
CA TYR A 33 -19.90 -10.01 -2.31
C TYR A 33 -20.12 -8.84 -1.37
N ALA A 34 -19.37 -8.75 -0.27
CA ALA A 34 -19.34 -7.53 0.52
C ALA A 34 -19.21 -6.41 -0.51
N MET A 35 -20.16 -5.46 -0.54
CA MET A 35 -19.97 -4.22 -1.26
C MET A 35 -18.79 -3.57 -0.55
N SER A 36 -17.60 -3.94 -0.97
CA SER A 36 -16.35 -3.46 -0.44
C SER A 36 -16.43 -1.95 -0.55
N THR A 37 -16.46 -1.33 0.61
CA THR A 37 -16.78 0.08 0.69
C THR A 37 -15.45 0.80 0.56
N ASP A 38 -15.19 1.39 -0.61
CA ASP A 38 -13.99 2.19 -0.82
C ASP A 38 -14.13 3.47 0.03
N THR A 39 -13.01 3.97 0.54
CA THR A 39 -12.95 5.09 1.46
C THR A 39 -12.20 6.27 0.86
N LEU A 40 -12.88 7.41 0.78
CA LEU A 40 -12.30 8.71 0.44
C LEU A 40 -12.32 9.61 1.67
N VAL A 41 -11.16 10.04 2.15
CA VAL A 41 -11.04 11.02 3.23
C VAL A 41 -10.59 12.35 2.66
N LEU A 42 -11.40 13.41 2.83
CA LEU A 42 -10.98 14.78 2.54
C LEU A 42 -10.51 15.46 3.83
N ASN A 43 -9.27 15.91 3.87
CA ASN A 43 -8.77 16.81 4.91
C ASN A 43 -9.00 18.25 4.45
N MET A 44 -9.83 18.98 5.19
CA MET A 44 -10.35 20.28 4.79
C MET A 44 -10.13 21.31 5.90
N SER A 45 -10.08 22.58 5.53
CA SER A 45 -10.15 23.71 6.47
C SER A 45 -10.84 24.90 5.81
N GLU A 46 -11.11 25.96 6.57
CA GLU A 46 -11.80 27.16 6.11
C GLU A 46 -11.21 28.45 6.68
N ASP A 47 -11.50 29.56 6.00
CA ASP A 47 -11.62 30.85 6.66
C ASP A 47 -13.11 31.10 6.94
N ALA A 48 -13.47 31.30 8.20
CA ALA A 48 -14.85 31.55 8.59
C ALA A 48 -15.19 33.05 8.50
N TYR A 49 -16.23 33.40 7.74
CA TYR A 49 -16.78 34.75 7.73
C TYR A 49 -18.29 34.73 7.52
N LYS A 50 -19.05 35.28 8.48
CA LYS A 50 -20.54 35.27 8.50
C LYS A 50 -21.13 33.85 8.41
N GLY A 51 -20.49 32.89 9.07
CA GLY A 51 -20.80 31.46 9.02
C GLY A 51 -19.75 30.66 8.25
N ASP A 52 -19.94 29.36 8.21
CA ASP A 52 -18.91 28.41 7.78
C ASP A 52 -18.95 28.10 6.28
N ALA A 53 -17.84 27.60 5.74
CA ALA A 53 -17.69 27.19 4.35
C ALA A 53 -18.45 25.89 4.07
N MET A 54 -19.37 25.97 3.10
CA MET A 54 -20.20 24.86 2.65
C MET A 54 -19.78 24.36 1.28
N PHE A 55 -19.76 23.05 1.10
CA PHE A 55 -19.34 22.42 -0.14
C PHE A 55 -20.14 21.17 -0.48
N THR A 56 -20.06 20.72 -1.73
CA THR A 56 -20.43 19.35 -2.13
C THR A 56 -19.22 18.61 -2.66
N VAL A 57 -19.30 17.28 -2.63
CA VAL A 57 -18.27 16.38 -3.18
C VAL A 57 -18.90 15.49 -4.23
N ALA A 58 -18.22 15.30 -5.36
CA ALA A 58 -18.60 14.31 -6.36
C ALA A 58 -17.39 13.41 -6.69
N VAL A 59 -17.65 12.15 -7.01
CA VAL A 59 -16.66 11.24 -7.60
C VAL A 59 -17.17 10.83 -8.97
N ASP A 60 -16.34 10.99 -9.99
CA ASP A 60 -16.67 10.72 -11.40
C ASP A 60 -17.95 11.45 -11.83
N GLY A 61 -18.09 12.70 -11.40
CA GLY A 61 -19.25 13.55 -11.69
C GLY A 61 -20.53 13.22 -10.91
N LYS A 62 -20.54 12.15 -10.10
CA LYS A 62 -21.67 11.79 -9.25
C LYS A 62 -21.51 12.34 -7.85
N GLN A 63 -22.40 13.25 -7.45
CA GLN A 63 -22.39 13.80 -6.10
C GLN A 63 -22.56 12.71 -5.05
N ILE A 64 -21.81 12.86 -3.96
CA ILE A 64 -21.77 11.95 -2.82
C ILE A 64 -22.28 12.71 -1.60
N ASN A 65 -23.25 12.11 -0.91
CA ASN A 65 -23.96 12.75 0.19
C ASN A 65 -24.60 14.10 -0.22
N GLY A 66 -24.91 14.93 0.77
CA GLY A 66 -25.47 16.28 0.60
C GLY A 66 -24.42 17.38 0.70
N LYS A 67 -24.85 18.56 1.15
CA LYS A 67 -23.93 19.65 1.50
C LYS A 67 -23.17 19.28 2.77
N LEU A 68 -21.88 19.57 2.78
CA LEU A 68 -20.96 19.44 3.90
C LEU A 68 -20.52 20.84 4.33
N THR A 69 -20.11 20.97 5.60
CA THR A 69 -19.64 22.23 6.18
C THR A 69 -18.31 21.97 6.88
N SER A 70 -17.27 22.73 6.53
CA SER A 70 -16.01 22.71 7.28
C SER A 70 -16.06 23.74 8.39
N THR A 71 -15.59 23.39 9.59
CA THR A 71 -15.55 24.30 10.76
C THR A 71 -14.13 24.46 11.32
N ALA A 72 -13.12 23.93 10.61
CA ALA A 72 -11.73 23.94 11.05
C ALA A 72 -11.01 25.16 10.48
N LEU A 73 -10.57 26.06 11.36
CA LEU A 73 -9.93 27.32 10.96
C LEU A 73 -8.53 27.08 10.36
N HIS A 74 -8.38 27.45 9.08
CA HIS A 74 -7.13 27.32 8.34
C HIS A 74 -6.00 28.16 8.96
N GLY A 75 -6.28 29.42 9.30
CA GLY A 75 -5.30 30.30 9.96
C GLY A 75 -4.83 29.84 11.34
N ALA A 76 -5.50 28.86 11.96
CA ALA A 76 -5.07 28.22 13.20
C ALA A 76 -4.26 26.93 12.98
N GLY A 77 -4.00 26.55 11.73
CA GLY A 77 -3.41 25.26 11.36
C GLY A 77 -4.32 24.07 11.65
N ALA A 78 -5.62 24.30 11.86
CA ALA A 78 -6.58 23.23 12.12
C ALA A 78 -7.04 22.58 10.81
N SER A 79 -7.45 21.31 10.90
CA SER A 79 -8.07 20.60 9.78
C SER A 79 -9.17 19.65 10.26
N GLN A 80 -10.07 19.31 9.35
CA GLN A 80 -11.21 18.43 9.56
C GLN A 80 -11.25 17.35 8.49
N ASN A 81 -11.42 16.09 8.93
CA ASN A 81 -11.54 14.95 8.03
C ASN A 81 -13.01 14.65 7.71
N PHE A 82 -13.32 14.51 6.43
CA PHE A 82 -14.60 14.04 5.92
C PHE A 82 -14.41 12.66 5.29
N MET A 83 -14.87 11.63 5.98
CA MET A 83 -14.84 10.26 5.47
C MET A 83 -16.09 10.00 4.62
N LEU A 84 -15.87 9.70 3.35
CA LEU A 84 -16.88 9.40 2.35
C LEU A 84 -16.71 7.94 1.93
N LEU A 85 -17.84 7.25 1.83
CA LEU A 85 -17.90 5.82 1.54
C LEU A 85 -18.56 5.60 0.17
N GLY A 86 -18.02 4.69 -0.61
CA GLY A 86 -18.53 4.39 -1.95
C GLY A 86 -18.13 3.02 -2.48
N SER A 87 -18.36 2.84 -3.78
CA SER A 87 -17.96 1.64 -4.52
C SER A 87 -17.47 2.09 -5.90
N TRP A 88 -16.34 2.78 -5.91
CA TRP A 88 -15.71 3.33 -7.12
C TRP A 88 -14.69 2.35 -7.71
N GLY A 89 -14.10 1.49 -6.87
CA GLY A 89 -13.20 0.42 -7.26
C GLY A 89 -11.77 0.88 -7.51
N THR A 90 -11.03 0.06 -8.26
CA THR A 90 -9.64 0.33 -8.61
C THR A 90 -9.56 1.18 -9.87
N GLY A 91 -8.60 2.10 -9.94
CA GLY A 91 -8.35 2.91 -11.13
C GLY A 91 -8.33 4.39 -10.82
N LYS A 92 -8.28 5.21 -11.88
CA LYS A 92 -8.33 6.67 -11.75
C LYS A 92 -9.77 7.12 -11.54
N HIS A 93 -9.99 7.90 -10.50
CA HIS A 93 -11.26 8.58 -10.23
C HIS A 93 -11.04 10.08 -10.15
N VAL A 94 -12.05 10.85 -10.56
CA VAL A 94 -12.04 12.30 -10.43
C VAL A 94 -12.89 12.71 -9.24
N VAL A 95 -12.25 13.24 -8.20
CA VAL A 95 -12.93 13.87 -7.06
C VAL A 95 -13.10 15.34 -7.33
N SER A 96 -14.33 15.83 -7.35
CA SER A 96 -14.65 17.25 -7.46
C SER A 96 -15.16 17.78 -6.13
N VAL A 97 -14.54 18.83 -5.61
CA VAL A 97 -15.03 19.61 -4.46
C VAL A 97 -15.59 20.92 -4.99
N ASN A 98 -16.83 21.25 -4.65
CA ASN A 98 -17.52 22.43 -5.14
C ASN A 98 -17.91 23.35 -3.97
N PHE A 99 -17.24 24.50 -3.86
CA PHE A 99 -17.50 25.52 -2.84
C PHE A 99 -18.77 26.31 -3.20
N LEU A 100 -19.67 26.51 -2.23
CA LEU A 100 -21.04 26.94 -2.52
C LEU A 100 -21.37 28.36 -2.09
N ASN A 101 -20.83 28.82 -0.97
CA ASN A 101 -21.36 29.96 -0.23
C ASN A 101 -20.27 30.98 0.10
N ASP A 102 -19.49 31.42 -0.87
CA ASP A 102 -18.53 32.52 -0.67
C ASP A 102 -19.16 33.77 -0.02
N ALA A 103 -18.36 34.48 0.76
CA ALA A 103 -18.69 35.79 1.31
C ALA A 103 -17.42 36.62 1.54
N TYR A 104 -17.32 37.76 0.84
CA TYR A 104 -16.22 38.71 1.01
C TYR A 104 -16.71 40.07 1.55
N GLY A 105 -16.05 40.54 2.60
CA GLY A 105 -16.35 41.79 3.32
C GLY A 105 -15.29 42.87 3.17
N GLY A 106 -14.39 42.75 2.18
CA GLY A 106 -13.40 43.79 1.84
C GLY A 106 -12.03 43.65 2.53
N SER A 107 -11.77 42.57 3.26
CA SER A 107 -10.47 42.28 3.87
C SER A 107 -10.30 40.77 4.08
N ALA A 108 -9.07 40.27 4.21
CA ALA A 108 -8.81 38.84 4.49
C ALA A 108 -9.49 38.34 5.79
N ALA A 109 -9.51 39.15 6.85
CA ALA A 109 -10.23 38.81 8.09
C ALA A 109 -11.77 38.80 7.95
N LYS A 110 -12.27 39.12 6.76
CA LYS A 110 -13.69 39.19 6.41
C LYS A 110 -13.92 38.43 5.10
N ASP A 111 -13.26 37.30 4.96
CA ASP A 111 -13.30 36.49 3.75
C ASP A 111 -13.64 35.05 4.11
N ARG A 112 -14.49 34.41 3.31
CA ARG A 112 -14.85 33.01 3.51
C ARG A 112 -14.22 32.19 2.40
N ASN A 113 -13.24 31.40 2.79
CA ASN A 113 -12.50 30.55 1.88
C ASN A 113 -12.65 29.08 2.29
N LEU A 114 -12.62 28.19 1.31
CA LEU A 114 -12.53 26.74 1.56
C LEU A 114 -11.16 26.24 1.11
N TYR A 115 -10.54 25.40 1.93
CA TYR A 115 -9.26 24.78 1.64
C TYR A 115 -9.42 23.26 1.57
N VAL A 116 -9.04 22.69 0.42
CA VAL A 116 -8.80 21.25 0.29
C VAL A 116 -7.31 21.02 0.56
N ASN A 117 -6.98 20.50 1.73
CA ASN A 117 -5.59 20.32 2.14
C ASN A 117 -5.02 19.04 1.50
N MET A 118 -5.76 17.93 1.64
CA MET A 118 -5.32 16.59 1.27
C MET A 118 -6.52 15.67 1.02
N LEU A 119 -6.34 14.66 0.16
CA LEU A 119 -7.29 13.58 -0.08
C LEU A 119 -6.60 12.23 0.10
N THR A 120 -7.24 11.29 0.79
CA THR A 120 -6.77 9.90 0.89
C THR A 120 -7.83 8.97 0.32
N TYR A 121 -7.45 8.15 -0.68
CA TYR A 121 -8.31 7.16 -1.31
C TYR A 121 -7.75 5.75 -1.09
N ASP A 122 -8.49 4.91 -0.35
CA ASP A 122 -8.07 3.57 0.06
C ASP A 122 -6.61 3.49 0.55
N GLY A 123 -6.21 4.51 1.33
CA GLY A 123 -4.87 4.63 1.90
C GLY A 123 -3.82 5.31 1.01
N SER A 124 -4.13 5.64 -0.25
CA SER A 124 -3.25 6.41 -1.14
C SER A 124 -3.57 7.90 -1.04
N THR A 125 -2.55 8.75 -0.82
CA THR A 125 -2.78 10.14 -0.46
C THR A 125 -2.28 11.13 -1.52
N THR A 126 -3.18 12.03 -1.93
CA THR A 126 -2.90 13.18 -2.78
C THR A 126 -2.88 14.45 -1.94
N ILE A 127 -1.75 15.16 -1.87
CA ILE A 127 -1.77 16.55 -1.39
C ILE A 127 -2.49 17.39 -2.44
N ALA A 128 -3.53 18.10 -2.00
CA ALA A 128 -4.24 19.05 -2.83
C ALA A 128 -3.60 20.43 -2.69
N ASP A 129 -3.55 20.94 -1.45
CA ASP A 129 -3.22 22.33 -1.12
C ASP A 129 -3.90 23.32 -2.10
N ARG A 130 -5.23 23.32 -2.08
CA ARG A 130 -6.06 24.17 -2.96
C ARG A 130 -7.01 25.03 -2.15
N ALA A 131 -6.89 26.34 -2.34
CA ALA A 131 -7.86 27.31 -1.86
C ALA A 131 -8.95 27.56 -2.92
N LEU A 132 -10.19 27.72 -2.45
CA LEU A 132 -11.33 28.20 -3.21
C LEU A 132 -11.80 29.49 -2.55
N ASP A 133 -11.51 30.61 -3.20
CA ASP A 133 -11.79 31.99 -2.77
C ASP A 133 -13.09 32.56 -3.38
N LYS A 134 -13.82 31.73 -4.12
CA LYS A 134 -15.10 32.04 -4.75
C LYS A 134 -15.88 30.74 -5.00
N PRO A 135 -17.21 30.80 -5.21
CA PRO A 135 -17.98 29.60 -5.50
C PRO A 135 -17.48 28.95 -6.79
N GLY A 136 -17.38 27.63 -6.79
CA GLY A 136 -16.85 26.88 -7.94
C GLY A 136 -16.22 25.56 -7.53
N SER A 137 -15.80 24.80 -8.53
CA SER A 137 -15.26 23.47 -8.32
C SER A 137 -13.77 23.37 -8.65
N VAL A 138 -13.06 22.67 -7.78
CA VAL A 138 -11.73 22.11 -8.05
C VAL A 138 -11.85 20.59 -8.19
N SER A 139 -11.02 19.99 -9.04
CA SER A 139 -11.02 18.54 -9.24
C SER A 139 -9.62 17.93 -9.05
N PHE A 140 -9.59 16.72 -8.52
CA PHE A 140 -8.40 15.94 -8.24
C PHE A 140 -8.54 14.57 -8.89
N THR A 141 -7.47 14.07 -9.50
CA THR A 141 -7.41 12.67 -9.92
C THR A 141 -6.80 11.86 -8.80
N ILE A 142 -7.51 10.86 -8.31
CA ILE A 142 -7.06 9.91 -7.29
C ILE A 142 -6.95 8.52 -7.90
N GLN A 143 -6.07 7.69 -7.35
CA GLN A 143 -5.90 6.30 -7.75
C GLN A 143 -5.34 5.49 -6.58
N THR A 144 -5.74 4.22 -6.47
CA THR A 144 -5.23 3.31 -5.44
C THR A 144 -3.85 2.73 -5.79
N GLY A 145 -3.17 2.21 -4.76
CA GLY A 145 -1.92 1.48 -4.86
C GLY A 145 -0.71 2.39 -4.97
N ASN A 146 0.11 2.37 -3.93
CA ASN A 146 1.30 3.19 -3.86
C ASN A 146 2.41 2.64 -4.78
N VAL A 147 3.30 3.53 -5.18
CA VAL A 147 4.56 3.21 -5.85
C VAL A 147 5.68 3.76 -4.99
N PHE A 148 6.52 2.85 -4.49
CA PHE A 148 7.64 3.20 -3.61
C PHE A 148 8.92 3.35 -4.43
N VAL A 149 9.72 4.38 -4.12
CA VAL A 149 11.02 4.62 -4.76
C VAL A 149 12.10 4.76 -3.70
N GLY A 150 13.26 4.15 -3.94
CA GLY A 150 14.45 4.37 -3.14
C GLY A 150 15.44 3.22 -3.24
N GLY A 151 15.87 2.67 -2.11
CA GLY A 151 16.86 1.58 -2.09
C GLY A 151 17.96 1.78 -1.04
N ASP A 152 19.14 1.27 -1.34
CA ASP A 152 20.34 1.34 -0.49
C ASP A 152 21.25 2.53 -0.86
N PHE A 153 21.70 2.55 -2.12
CA PHE A 153 22.66 3.55 -2.59
C PHE A 153 21.97 4.82 -3.10
N GLY A 154 22.59 5.99 -2.96
CA GLY A 154 22.06 7.22 -3.56
C GLY A 154 20.69 7.67 -3.02
N PHE A 155 20.22 7.10 -1.90
CA PHE A 155 19.03 7.55 -1.18
C PHE A 155 19.10 9.05 -0.89
N THR A 156 20.27 9.54 -0.48
CA THR A 156 20.56 10.95 -0.22
C THR A 156 20.43 11.88 -1.45
N ASN A 157 20.36 11.32 -2.66
CA ASN A 157 20.13 12.08 -3.90
C ASN A 157 18.63 12.13 -4.29
N LEU A 158 17.76 11.40 -3.59
CA LEU A 158 16.32 11.66 -3.66
C LEU A 158 16.06 13.03 -3.04
N THR A 159 15.34 13.88 -3.75
CA THR A 159 14.95 15.20 -3.26
C THR A 159 13.50 15.41 -3.67
N THR A 160 12.79 16.31 -3.00
CA THR A 160 11.42 16.67 -3.38
C THR A 160 11.35 17.07 -4.85
N ALA A 161 12.36 17.77 -5.36
CA ALA A 161 12.45 18.14 -6.77
C ALA A 161 12.61 16.93 -7.70
N SER A 162 13.44 15.94 -7.33
CA SER A 162 13.69 14.78 -8.19
C SER A 162 12.51 13.81 -8.27
N VAL A 163 11.62 13.80 -7.27
CA VAL A 163 10.41 12.97 -7.24
C VAL A 163 9.11 13.75 -7.38
N ALA A 164 9.16 15.05 -7.69
CA ALA A 164 7.98 15.93 -7.74
C ALA A 164 6.86 15.37 -8.64
N ASN A 165 7.22 14.81 -9.81
CA ASN A 165 6.28 14.20 -10.73
C ASN A 165 5.59 12.96 -10.13
N LEU A 166 6.34 12.13 -9.39
CA LEU A 166 5.79 10.97 -8.69
C LEU A 166 4.85 11.43 -7.56
N LEU A 167 5.26 12.39 -6.75
CA LEU A 167 4.43 12.93 -5.66
C LEU A 167 3.12 13.56 -6.19
N ALA A 168 3.20 14.25 -7.33
CA ALA A 168 2.03 14.84 -8.00
C ALA A 168 1.00 13.79 -8.48
N THR A 169 1.37 12.51 -8.57
CA THR A 169 0.40 11.44 -8.85
C THR A 169 -0.46 11.07 -7.65
N GLY A 170 -0.07 11.47 -6.43
CA GLY A 170 -0.72 11.06 -5.19
C GLY A 170 -0.48 9.59 -4.80
N ARG A 171 0.41 8.88 -5.52
CA ARG A 171 0.73 7.46 -5.28
C ARG A 171 2.15 7.25 -4.76
N GLY A 172 2.95 8.30 -4.62
CA GLY A 172 4.37 8.20 -4.29
C GLY A 172 4.64 7.84 -2.83
N GLY A 173 5.46 6.82 -2.60
CA GLY A 173 5.99 6.47 -1.28
C GLY A 173 7.51 6.26 -1.32
N ILE A 174 8.11 6.06 -0.15
CA ILE A 174 9.55 5.83 -0.02
C ILE A 174 9.88 4.35 0.25
N TYR A 175 10.96 3.86 -0.37
CA TYR A 175 11.54 2.54 -0.12
C TYR A 175 12.95 2.69 0.46
N ILE A 176 13.25 2.09 1.61
CA ILE A 176 14.54 2.26 2.30
C ILE A 176 15.09 0.93 2.77
N HIS A 177 16.34 0.63 2.42
CA HIS A 177 17.05 -0.51 3.00
C HIS A 177 17.61 -0.15 4.36
N GLY A 178 17.56 -1.10 5.31
CA GLY A 178 18.16 -0.91 6.62
C GLY A 178 19.69 -0.71 6.58
N SER A 179 20.38 -1.12 5.51
CA SER A 179 21.79 -0.81 5.27
C SER A 179 22.03 0.65 4.87
N ALA A 180 21.04 1.31 4.27
CA ALA A 180 21.10 2.71 3.87
C ALA A 180 21.08 3.67 5.07
N VAL A 181 20.56 3.20 6.20
CA VAL A 181 20.29 4.03 7.38
C VAL A 181 21.51 4.07 8.28
N SER A 182 21.99 5.29 8.55
CA SER A 182 23.01 5.53 9.56
C SER A 182 22.74 6.82 10.34
N PRO A 183 23.24 6.97 11.58
CA PRO A 183 23.18 8.25 12.29
C PRO A 183 23.84 9.41 11.51
N ALA A 184 24.77 9.12 10.60
CA ALA A 184 25.49 10.11 9.81
C ALA A 184 24.65 10.71 8.65
N THR A 185 23.61 10.02 8.20
CA THR A 185 22.71 10.47 7.10
C THR A 185 21.40 11.07 7.61
N ALA A 186 21.17 11.04 8.94
CA ALA A 186 19.89 11.36 9.57
C ALA A 186 19.26 12.72 9.21
N ALA A 187 20.07 13.74 8.87
CA ALA A 187 19.56 15.05 8.46
C ALA A 187 18.99 15.04 7.03
N VAL A 188 19.71 14.41 6.09
CA VAL A 188 19.25 14.25 4.70
C VAL A 188 18.07 13.28 4.66
N ASP A 189 18.14 12.21 5.46
CA ASP A 189 17.05 11.25 5.57
C ASP A 189 15.78 11.93 6.08
N ARG A 190 15.87 12.83 7.07
CA ARG A 190 14.71 13.54 7.61
C ARG A 190 14.03 14.42 6.55
N GLU A 191 14.77 15.17 5.76
CA GLU A 191 14.19 16.04 4.72
C GLU A 191 13.42 15.24 3.68
N ILE A 192 14.01 14.14 3.21
CA ILE A 192 13.40 13.24 2.23
C ILE A 192 12.18 12.55 2.83
N LEU A 193 12.32 11.96 4.02
CA LEU A 193 11.22 11.29 4.72
C LEU A 193 10.06 12.22 5.01
N THR A 194 10.33 13.48 5.38
CA THR A 194 9.31 14.51 5.59
C THR A 194 8.56 14.82 4.29
N SER A 195 9.24 14.79 3.15
CA SER A 195 8.63 15.08 1.85
C SER A 195 7.67 13.98 1.37
N PHE A 196 7.90 12.73 1.80
CA PHE A 196 7.02 11.59 1.50
C PHE A 196 5.95 11.33 2.56
N GLN A 197 6.14 11.79 3.81
CA GLN A 197 5.19 11.59 4.91
C GLN A 197 3.73 11.87 4.54
N PRO A 198 3.40 12.95 3.80
CA PRO A 198 2.02 13.21 3.43
C PRO A 198 1.41 12.22 2.44
N TYR A 199 2.21 11.45 1.68
CA TYR A 199 1.75 10.77 0.45
C TYR A 199 1.55 9.24 0.57
N GLY A 200 1.59 8.67 1.77
CA GLY A 200 1.13 7.28 1.99
C GLY A 200 2.15 6.32 2.60
N GLY A 201 2.88 6.77 3.62
CA GLY A 201 3.82 5.92 4.36
C GLY A 201 4.99 5.44 3.48
N GLY A 202 5.77 4.49 4.00
CA GLY A 202 6.84 3.89 3.20
C GLY A 202 7.17 2.48 3.62
N VAL A 203 8.05 1.88 2.84
CA VAL A 203 8.53 0.53 2.99
C VAL A 203 9.93 0.58 3.57
N PHE A 204 10.15 -0.16 4.64
CA PHE A 204 11.47 -0.41 5.19
C PHE A 204 11.89 -1.86 4.91
N GLU A 205 12.98 -2.05 4.20
CA GLU A 205 13.55 -3.37 3.97
C GLU A 205 14.55 -3.71 5.08
N ALA A 206 14.40 -4.89 5.68
CA ALA A 206 15.31 -5.35 6.72
C ALA A 206 15.60 -6.84 6.68
N GLY A 207 16.82 -7.21 7.05
CA GLY A 207 17.20 -8.59 7.35
C GLY A 207 16.68 -9.06 8.70
N GLN A 208 16.26 -10.32 8.75
CA GLN A 208 15.82 -10.99 9.98
C GLN A 208 16.87 -10.87 11.10
N ASN A 209 18.15 -11.11 10.81
CA ASN A 209 19.26 -11.00 11.77
C ASN A 209 19.96 -9.63 11.75
N GLY A 210 19.31 -8.62 11.17
CA GLY A 210 19.94 -7.34 10.84
C GLY A 210 19.52 -6.20 11.75
N PHE A 211 19.17 -5.08 11.13
CA PHE A 211 18.95 -3.78 11.75
C PHE A 211 17.97 -3.77 12.94
N PHE A 212 16.96 -4.65 12.97
CA PHE A 212 15.98 -4.76 14.06
C PHE A 212 16.47 -5.54 15.30
N ASP A 213 17.53 -6.33 15.16
CA ASP A 213 18.13 -7.11 16.23
C ASP A 213 19.33 -6.41 16.88
N ASN A 214 19.93 -5.44 16.18
CA ASN A 214 20.99 -4.57 16.71
C ASN A 214 20.40 -3.44 17.57
N GLY A 215 19.81 -3.81 18.72
CA GLY A 215 19.09 -2.93 19.65
C GLY A 215 19.55 -1.46 19.69
N ASN A 216 18.57 -0.56 19.79
CA ASN A 216 18.67 0.91 19.73
C ASN A 216 18.89 1.53 18.35
N ALA A 217 19.51 0.87 17.37
CA ALA A 217 19.78 1.51 16.06
C ALA A 217 18.49 1.93 15.32
N TYR A 218 17.53 1.01 15.21
CA TYR A 218 16.24 1.29 14.58
C TYR A 218 15.40 2.27 15.39
N ASP A 219 15.29 2.08 16.71
CA ASP A 219 14.48 2.97 17.56
C ASP A 219 15.07 4.39 17.56
N SER A 220 16.40 4.53 17.51
CA SER A 220 17.08 5.84 17.36
C SER A 220 16.82 6.45 15.98
N PHE A 221 16.80 5.64 14.92
CA PHE A 221 16.44 6.11 13.59
C PHE A 221 14.98 6.62 13.54
N LEU A 222 14.02 5.87 14.06
CA LEU A 222 12.62 6.34 14.10
C LEU A 222 12.48 7.62 14.93
N ALA A 223 13.13 7.67 16.10
CA ALA A 223 13.09 8.85 16.96
C ALA A 223 13.73 10.08 16.29
N SER A 224 14.84 9.89 15.57
CA SER A 224 15.56 10.99 14.91
C SER A 224 14.94 11.42 13.57
N SER A 225 14.30 10.52 12.84
CA SER A 225 13.64 10.83 11.58
C SER A 225 12.20 11.33 11.77
N GLY A 226 11.53 10.95 12.86
CA GLY A 226 10.10 11.14 13.03
C GLY A 226 9.26 10.32 12.04
N TRP A 227 9.89 9.41 11.30
CA TRP A 227 9.25 8.56 10.31
C TRP A 227 8.83 7.23 10.91
N THR A 228 7.80 6.63 10.34
CA THR A 228 7.33 5.30 10.69
C THR A 228 6.91 4.59 9.41
N PRO A 229 7.53 3.46 9.06
CA PRO A 229 7.12 2.70 7.89
C PRO A 229 5.72 2.13 8.08
N GLN A 230 4.97 2.09 6.99
CA GLN A 230 3.70 1.37 6.94
C GLN A 230 3.93 -0.13 6.68
N TYR A 231 5.00 -0.42 5.93
CA TYR A 231 5.34 -1.76 5.49
C TYR A 231 6.79 -2.08 5.83
N ILE A 232 7.04 -3.34 6.16
CA ILE A 232 8.40 -3.88 6.23
C ILE A 232 8.53 -4.99 5.21
N ASN A 233 9.50 -4.89 4.31
CA ASN A 233 9.90 -6.03 3.48
C ASN A 233 11.02 -6.77 4.22
N LEU A 234 10.82 -8.06 4.47
CA LEU A 234 11.70 -8.87 5.32
C LEU A 234 12.57 -9.81 4.49
N ASN A 235 13.87 -9.56 4.49
CA ASN A 235 14.87 -10.52 4.03
C ASN A 235 15.00 -11.64 5.06
N LEU A 236 14.56 -12.83 4.66
CA LEU A 236 14.59 -14.03 5.48
C LEU A 236 16.03 -14.49 5.75
N GLY A 237 16.27 -15.07 6.92
CA GLY A 237 17.55 -15.72 7.19
C GLY A 237 17.70 -17.00 6.38
N GLY A 238 18.77 -17.10 5.58
CA GLY A 238 19.07 -18.28 4.77
C GLY A 238 18.36 -18.31 3.40
N SER A 239 18.48 -19.43 2.69
CA SER A 239 17.86 -19.61 1.35
C SER A 239 16.38 -19.91 1.48
N VAL A 240 15.52 -19.18 0.77
CA VAL A 240 14.05 -19.38 0.77
C VAL A 240 13.65 -20.80 0.37
N GLU A 241 14.47 -21.46 -0.44
CA GLU A 241 14.32 -22.83 -0.94
C GLU A 241 14.51 -23.89 0.15
N SER A 242 15.10 -23.52 1.28
CA SER A 242 15.38 -24.41 2.42
C SER A 242 14.49 -24.12 3.63
N TYR A 243 13.47 -23.29 3.47
CA TYR A 243 12.69 -22.73 4.57
C TYR A 243 11.91 -23.80 5.36
N THR A 244 12.28 -23.98 6.63
CA THR A 244 11.75 -25.02 7.50
C THR A 244 10.66 -24.51 8.45
N ALA A 245 10.01 -25.45 9.16
CA ALA A 245 9.06 -25.11 10.23
C ALA A 245 9.74 -24.39 11.41
N SER A 246 11.03 -24.63 11.64
CA SER A 246 11.80 -23.90 12.65
C SER A 246 12.00 -22.45 12.23
N ASP A 247 12.30 -22.22 10.95
CA ASP A 247 12.48 -20.88 10.39
C ASP A 247 11.16 -20.08 10.44
N LEU A 248 10.04 -20.74 10.09
CA LEU A 248 8.70 -20.16 10.24
C LEU A 248 8.43 -19.71 11.68
N LYS A 249 8.76 -20.54 12.68
CA LYS A 249 8.59 -20.17 14.09
C LYS A 249 9.48 -18.98 14.46
N GLY A 250 10.73 -18.97 13.99
CA GLY A 250 11.68 -17.88 14.21
C GLY A 250 11.18 -16.56 13.63
N VAL A 251 10.66 -16.57 12.40
CA VAL A 251 10.11 -15.38 11.73
C VAL A 251 8.85 -14.86 12.41
N LYS A 252 7.93 -15.73 12.82
CA LYS A 252 6.74 -15.30 13.57
C LYS A 252 7.13 -14.59 14.87
N THR A 253 8.09 -15.18 15.61
CA THR A 253 8.64 -14.58 16.83
C THR A 253 9.28 -13.22 16.55
N TRP A 254 10.01 -13.10 15.44
CA TRP A 254 10.61 -11.82 15.02
C TRP A 254 9.55 -10.77 14.68
N MET A 255 8.50 -11.15 13.94
CA MET A 255 7.39 -10.25 13.58
C MET A 255 6.64 -9.76 14.83
N ASP A 256 6.40 -10.63 15.81
CA ASP A 256 5.82 -10.26 17.10
C ASP A 256 6.69 -9.26 17.87
N LYS A 257 8.01 -9.48 17.88
CA LYS A 257 8.97 -8.54 18.49
C LYS A 257 8.98 -7.18 17.76
N VAL A 258 8.79 -7.15 16.44
CA VAL A 258 8.65 -5.90 15.68
C VAL A 258 7.35 -5.19 16.07
N ARG A 259 6.23 -5.90 16.10
CA ARG A 259 4.90 -5.35 16.42
C ARG A 259 4.70 -5.01 17.90
N SER A 260 5.55 -5.49 18.80
CA SER A 260 5.51 -5.06 20.21
C SER A 260 5.96 -3.61 20.43
N ARG A 261 6.61 -3.00 19.42
CA ARG A 261 6.97 -1.58 19.43
C ARG A 261 5.74 -0.73 19.15
N PRO A 262 5.38 0.26 19.98
CA PRO A 262 4.16 1.05 19.82
C PRO A 262 3.99 1.67 18.41
N ALA A 263 5.06 2.26 17.87
CA ALA A 263 5.07 2.87 16.54
C ALA A 263 4.82 1.86 15.39
N LEU A 264 5.11 0.57 15.61
CA LEU A 264 5.01 -0.48 14.60
C LEU A 264 3.93 -1.51 14.90
N SER A 265 3.08 -1.25 15.89
CA SER A 265 2.02 -2.18 16.32
C SER A 265 1.05 -2.59 15.20
N LYS A 266 0.95 -1.77 14.14
CA LYS A 266 0.11 -2.01 12.96
C LYS A 266 0.89 -2.24 11.67
N VAL A 267 2.21 -2.41 11.75
CA VAL A 267 3.03 -2.58 10.55
C VAL A 267 2.70 -3.91 9.87
N THR A 268 2.54 -3.84 8.56
CA THR A 268 2.39 -5.02 7.71
C THR A 268 3.78 -5.50 7.29
N ILE A 269 4.06 -6.79 7.45
CA ILE A 269 5.40 -7.35 7.23
C ILE A 269 5.33 -8.35 6.08
N ALA A 270 6.13 -8.14 5.05
CA ALA A 270 6.14 -8.90 3.82
C ALA A 270 7.46 -9.67 3.70
N PRO A 271 7.51 -10.97 4.02
CA PRO A 271 8.65 -11.80 3.68
C PRO A 271 8.95 -11.73 2.19
N PHE A 272 10.23 -11.58 1.84
CA PHE A 272 10.67 -11.79 0.47
C PHE A 272 10.52 -13.27 0.13
N ALA A 273 9.76 -13.53 -0.92
CA ALA A 273 9.50 -14.88 -1.40
C ALA A 273 10.11 -15.16 -2.77
N THR A 274 10.93 -14.26 -3.30
CA THR A 274 11.60 -14.46 -4.59
C THR A 274 12.51 -15.67 -4.51
N PRO A 275 12.27 -16.70 -5.32
CA PRO A 275 13.19 -17.82 -5.40
C PRO A 275 14.45 -17.39 -6.16
N GLY A 276 15.60 -17.95 -5.80
CA GLY A 276 16.79 -17.90 -6.63
C GLY A 276 16.55 -18.53 -8.00
N GLY A 277 17.50 -18.34 -8.93
CA GLY A 277 17.40 -18.81 -10.33
C GLY A 277 17.24 -20.33 -10.54
N GLY A 278 17.12 -21.12 -9.46
CA GLY A 278 16.96 -22.58 -9.46
C GLY A 278 15.51 -23.10 -9.40
N VAL A 279 14.47 -22.27 -9.56
CA VAL A 279 13.04 -22.69 -9.46
C VAL A 279 12.72 -23.92 -10.31
N ALA A 280 13.33 -24.04 -11.49
CA ALA A 280 13.16 -25.21 -12.36
C ALA A 280 13.53 -26.54 -11.68
N ALA A 281 14.38 -26.52 -10.65
CA ALA A 281 14.77 -27.68 -9.86
C ALA A 281 13.87 -27.98 -8.65
N LEU A 282 13.04 -27.02 -8.21
CA LEU A 282 12.23 -27.16 -6.99
C LEU A 282 10.84 -27.72 -7.28
N GLY A 283 10.30 -27.43 -8.47
CA GLY A 283 8.90 -27.76 -8.80
C GLY A 283 7.90 -27.12 -7.84
N GLY A 284 6.61 -27.36 -8.08
CA GLY A 284 5.52 -26.98 -7.18
C GLY A 284 4.83 -25.66 -7.49
N THR A 285 3.80 -25.35 -6.70
CA THR A 285 2.98 -24.14 -6.79
C THR A 285 3.05 -23.44 -5.45
N PHE A 286 3.30 -22.13 -5.44
CA PHE A 286 3.39 -21.38 -4.20
C PHE A 286 2.14 -21.57 -3.33
N GLY A 287 2.34 -21.82 -2.03
CA GLY A 287 1.25 -22.10 -1.09
C GLY A 287 0.61 -23.48 -1.18
N ALA A 288 1.11 -24.37 -2.05
CA ALA A 288 0.75 -25.79 -1.99
C ALA A 288 1.27 -26.44 -0.70
N THR A 289 0.80 -27.65 -0.39
CA THR A 289 1.23 -28.41 0.79
C THR A 289 2.67 -28.91 0.73
N ASP A 290 3.45 -28.50 -0.27
CA ASP A 290 4.89 -28.74 -0.23
C ASP A 290 5.50 -28.01 0.97
N ARG A 291 6.56 -28.61 1.52
CA ARG A 291 7.08 -28.21 2.82
C ARG A 291 7.70 -26.82 2.80
N VAL A 292 8.27 -26.39 1.67
CA VAL A 292 9.06 -25.16 1.57
C VAL A 292 8.13 -23.97 1.33
N TRP A 293 7.34 -24.02 0.25
CA TRP A 293 6.44 -22.94 -0.12
C TRP A 293 5.24 -22.85 0.82
N GLY A 294 4.80 -23.97 1.42
CA GLY A 294 3.76 -23.97 2.45
C GLY A 294 4.17 -23.22 3.72
N ASN A 295 5.42 -23.37 4.18
CA ASN A 295 5.91 -22.62 5.36
C ASN A 295 6.07 -21.13 5.05
N LEU A 296 6.62 -20.80 3.88
CA LEU A 296 6.78 -19.42 3.46
C LEU A 296 5.43 -18.71 3.27
N ALA A 297 4.46 -19.38 2.64
CA ALA A 297 3.08 -18.92 2.56
C ALA A 297 2.47 -18.62 3.94
N GLN A 298 2.70 -19.49 4.93
CA GLN A 298 2.24 -19.22 6.31
C GLN A 298 2.93 -18.02 6.95
N ALA A 299 4.20 -17.76 6.63
CA ALA A 299 4.88 -16.54 7.09
C ALA A 299 4.26 -15.29 6.44
N CYS A 300 3.97 -15.34 5.14
CA CYS A 300 3.31 -14.25 4.41
C CYS A 300 1.90 -13.95 4.96
N LEU A 301 1.09 -15.00 5.22
CA LEU A 301 -0.24 -14.84 5.84
C LEU A 301 -0.15 -14.19 7.22
N TYR A 302 0.83 -14.60 8.03
CA TYR A 302 1.02 -14.06 9.37
C TYR A 302 1.53 -12.59 9.36
N GLY A 303 2.38 -12.28 8.39
CA GLY A 303 2.85 -10.93 8.12
C GLY A 303 1.77 -10.01 7.52
N GLY A 304 0.75 -10.61 6.89
CA GLY A 304 -0.29 -9.91 6.13
C GLY A 304 0.18 -9.46 4.74
N ALA A 305 1.32 -9.96 4.27
CA ALA A 305 1.91 -9.56 3.00
C ALA A 305 2.96 -10.53 2.43
N ILE A 306 3.26 -10.37 1.15
CA ILE A 306 4.36 -11.00 0.41
C ILE A 306 5.11 -9.93 -0.39
N ALA A 307 6.44 -9.97 -0.35
CA ALA A 307 7.30 -9.13 -1.18
C ALA A 307 8.01 -10.00 -2.21
N ILE A 308 8.12 -9.49 -3.44
CA ILE A 308 8.65 -10.23 -4.57
C ILE A 308 9.63 -9.30 -5.29
N ASP A 309 10.91 -9.51 -5.06
CA ASP A 309 12.01 -8.90 -5.81
C ASP A 309 12.10 -9.52 -7.21
N ILE A 310 12.10 -8.66 -8.21
CA ILE A 310 12.08 -8.98 -9.63
C ILE A 310 13.08 -8.04 -10.33
N PRO A 311 14.32 -8.46 -10.62
CA PRO A 311 15.13 -7.74 -11.58
C PRO A 311 14.40 -7.74 -12.94
N ALA A 312 13.94 -6.57 -13.39
CA ALA A 312 12.91 -6.48 -14.44
C ALA A 312 13.36 -7.18 -15.73
N ARG A 313 14.62 -6.98 -16.12
CA ARG A 313 15.25 -7.65 -17.26
C ARG A 313 15.27 -9.17 -17.11
N ASN A 314 15.57 -9.70 -15.93
CA ASN A 314 15.60 -11.15 -15.70
C ASN A 314 14.20 -11.74 -15.87
N PHE A 315 13.16 -11.06 -15.39
CA PHE A 315 11.78 -11.54 -15.52
C PHE A 315 11.27 -11.66 -16.94
N ILE A 316 11.71 -10.76 -17.82
CA ILE A 316 11.33 -10.78 -19.22
C ILE A 316 12.22 -11.70 -20.06
N THR A 317 13.48 -11.92 -19.67
CA THR A 317 14.45 -12.70 -20.47
C THR A 317 14.62 -14.15 -20.04
N LEU A 318 14.38 -14.50 -18.77
CA LEU A 318 14.49 -15.87 -18.28
C LEU A 318 13.33 -16.74 -18.79
N GLY A 319 13.61 -18.03 -18.99
CA GLY A 319 12.64 -19.03 -19.43
C GLY A 319 11.47 -19.19 -18.45
N ALA A 320 10.33 -19.69 -18.96
CA ALA A 320 9.01 -19.57 -18.34
C ALA A 320 8.91 -20.02 -16.86
N GLY A 321 9.70 -20.98 -16.39
CA GLY A 321 9.57 -21.52 -15.03
C GLY A 321 9.75 -20.50 -13.89
N TRP A 322 10.71 -19.58 -13.98
CA TRP A 322 10.91 -18.56 -12.94
C TRP A 322 9.81 -17.48 -12.98
N PRO A 323 9.50 -16.87 -14.15
CA PRO A 323 8.39 -15.93 -14.27
C PRO A 323 7.01 -16.50 -13.89
N GLU A 324 6.67 -17.72 -14.32
CA GLU A 324 5.38 -18.36 -14.00
C GLU A 324 5.21 -18.56 -12.49
N PHE A 325 6.30 -18.87 -11.79
CA PHE A 325 6.28 -19.01 -10.34
C PHE A 325 6.05 -17.65 -9.66
N ILE A 326 6.75 -16.60 -10.08
CA ILE A 326 6.56 -15.23 -9.61
C ILE A 326 5.09 -14.78 -9.83
N GLU A 327 4.54 -15.04 -11.01
CA GLU A 327 3.14 -14.75 -11.32
C GLU A 327 2.18 -15.54 -10.42
N ALA A 328 2.47 -16.80 -10.12
CA ALA A 328 1.68 -17.62 -9.20
C ALA A 328 1.71 -17.10 -7.76
N GLN A 329 2.86 -16.58 -7.29
CA GLN A 329 2.99 -15.95 -5.98
C GLN A 329 2.10 -14.72 -5.86
N ILE A 330 2.09 -13.88 -6.90
CA ILE A 330 1.25 -12.68 -6.93
C ILE A 330 -0.23 -13.05 -6.87
N ARG A 331 -0.67 -13.96 -7.73
CA ARG A 331 -2.05 -14.43 -7.74
C ARG A 331 -2.46 -15.06 -6.41
N TRP A 332 -1.57 -15.84 -5.80
CA TRP A 332 -1.82 -16.45 -4.50
C TRP A 332 -1.99 -15.40 -3.40
N GLY A 333 -1.11 -14.39 -3.32
CA GLY A 333 -1.18 -13.34 -2.30
C GLY A 333 -2.48 -12.54 -2.41
N VAL A 334 -2.83 -12.13 -3.62
CA VAL A 334 -4.11 -11.45 -3.92
C VAL A 334 -5.31 -12.32 -3.54
N ALA A 335 -5.32 -13.61 -3.91
CA ALA A 335 -6.43 -14.52 -3.62
C ALA A 335 -6.60 -14.78 -2.11
N ASN A 336 -5.55 -14.61 -1.31
CA ASN A 336 -5.58 -14.75 0.15
C ASN A 336 -5.79 -13.42 0.87
N GLY A 337 -6.04 -12.33 0.14
CA GLY A 337 -6.32 -11.03 0.73
C GLY A 337 -5.13 -10.46 1.52
N ILE A 338 -3.90 -10.68 1.07
CA ILE A 338 -2.69 -10.11 1.68
C ILE A 338 -1.93 -9.20 0.71
N ARG A 339 -1.35 -8.10 1.22
CA ARG A 339 -0.58 -7.15 0.40
C ARG A 339 0.47 -7.91 -0.42
N THR A 340 0.55 -7.62 -1.71
CA THR A 340 1.48 -8.25 -2.63
C THR A 340 2.31 -7.16 -3.28
N SER A 341 3.57 -7.04 -2.88
CA SER A 341 4.48 -6.01 -3.38
C SER A 341 5.43 -6.59 -4.41
N VAL A 342 5.47 -6.02 -5.60
CA VAL A 342 6.50 -6.30 -6.60
C VAL A 342 7.57 -5.23 -6.52
N VAL A 343 8.82 -5.65 -6.29
CA VAL A 343 9.99 -4.77 -6.21
C VAL A 343 10.80 -4.97 -7.49
N PHE A 344 11.01 -3.89 -8.24
CA PHE A 344 11.85 -3.90 -9.44
C PHE A 344 13.23 -3.31 -9.14
N SER A 345 14.25 -4.08 -9.48
CA SER A 345 15.65 -3.66 -9.46
C SER A 345 16.22 -3.59 -10.90
N PRO A 346 17.17 -2.68 -11.16
CA PRO A 346 17.63 -2.42 -12.53
C PRO A 346 18.50 -3.52 -13.16
N GLY A 347 19.13 -4.41 -12.43
CA GLY A 347 20.04 -5.43 -12.96
C GLY A 347 21.27 -4.87 -13.69
N GLY A 348 21.64 -3.61 -13.46
CA GLY A 348 22.56 -2.85 -14.31
C GLY A 348 22.05 -2.61 -15.75
N SER A 349 20.75 -2.77 -16.01
CA SER A 349 20.15 -2.64 -17.34
C SER A 349 20.01 -1.19 -17.81
N PRO A 350 20.60 -0.79 -18.96
CA PRO A 350 20.55 0.59 -19.44
C PRO A 350 19.16 1.05 -19.92
N THR A 351 18.18 0.15 -19.96
CA THR A 351 16.81 0.35 -20.48
C THR A 351 15.79 0.01 -19.40
N PHE A 352 16.00 0.48 -18.17
CA PHE A 352 15.24 0.03 -17.02
C PHE A 352 13.74 0.37 -17.10
N VAL A 353 13.36 1.53 -17.62
CA VAL A 353 11.95 1.90 -17.79
C VAL A 353 11.29 1.01 -18.83
N GLU A 354 11.99 0.68 -19.91
CA GLU A 354 11.51 -0.27 -20.92
C GLU A 354 11.34 -1.67 -20.32
N ASP A 355 12.31 -2.14 -19.53
CA ASP A 355 12.26 -3.45 -18.87
C ASP A 355 11.10 -3.52 -17.86
N VAL A 356 10.89 -2.47 -17.06
CA VAL A 356 9.75 -2.37 -16.13
C VAL A 356 8.42 -2.38 -16.89
N THR A 357 8.34 -1.63 -18.00
CA THR A 357 7.14 -1.59 -18.85
C THR A 357 6.81 -2.97 -19.41
N ALA A 358 7.82 -3.69 -19.91
CA ALA A 358 7.67 -5.04 -20.42
C ALA A 358 7.30 -6.05 -19.32
N ALA A 359 7.91 -5.94 -18.14
CA ALA A 359 7.61 -6.79 -17.00
C ALA A 359 6.16 -6.61 -16.52
N VAL A 360 5.69 -5.37 -16.39
CA VAL A 360 4.28 -5.07 -16.04
C VAL A 360 3.33 -5.59 -17.11
N THR A 361 3.66 -5.42 -18.39
CA THR A 361 2.83 -5.95 -19.49
C THR A 361 2.68 -7.47 -19.38
N LYS A 362 3.76 -8.19 -19.08
CA LYS A 362 3.76 -9.64 -18.88
C LYS A 362 2.93 -10.05 -17.65
N LEU A 363 3.09 -9.35 -16.52
CA LEU A 363 2.29 -9.56 -15.31
C LEU A 363 0.78 -9.38 -15.57
N VAL A 364 0.41 -8.32 -16.28
CA VAL A 364 -0.98 -8.04 -16.65
C VAL A 364 -1.54 -9.13 -17.56
N ALA A 365 -0.77 -9.56 -18.58
CA ALA A 365 -1.17 -10.66 -19.46
C ALA A 365 -1.40 -11.98 -18.71
N ALA A 366 -0.65 -12.20 -17.63
CA ALA A 366 -0.78 -13.36 -16.75
C ALA A 366 -1.85 -13.20 -15.64
N ASN A 367 -2.58 -12.08 -15.60
CA ASN A 367 -3.51 -11.72 -14.51
C ASN A 367 -2.83 -11.78 -13.12
N ALA A 368 -1.56 -11.40 -13.05
CA ALA A 368 -0.75 -11.35 -11.85
C ALA A 368 -0.52 -9.88 -11.44
N ILE A 369 -1.58 -9.20 -11.00
CA ILE A 369 -1.55 -7.77 -10.69
C ILE A 369 -1.33 -7.57 -9.18
N PRO A 370 -0.18 -7.02 -8.73
CA PRO A 370 0.13 -6.81 -7.31
C PRO A 370 -0.68 -5.65 -6.70
N THR A 371 -0.58 -5.46 -5.38
CA THR A 371 -1.23 -4.34 -4.69
C THR A 371 -0.46 -3.03 -4.78
N ASP A 372 0.84 -3.13 -4.97
CA ASP A 372 1.75 -2.01 -5.08
C ASP A 372 3.03 -2.43 -5.78
N TYR A 373 3.78 -1.43 -6.24
CA TYR A 373 5.10 -1.61 -6.83
C TYR A 373 6.13 -0.84 -6.03
N SER A 374 7.35 -1.35 -6.03
CA SER A 374 8.53 -0.62 -5.56
C SER A 374 9.58 -0.63 -6.66
N VAL A 375 10.40 0.41 -6.74
CA VAL A 375 11.64 0.42 -7.50
C VAL A 375 12.79 0.75 -6.58
N GLU A 376 13.84 -0.05 -6.63
CA GLU A 376 14.96 0.04 -5.70
C GLU A 376 16.32 -0.17 -6.39
N ASN A 377 17.42 0.23 -5.75
CA ASN A 377 18.79 0.22 -6.32
C ASN A 377 19.87 -0.48 -5.46
N TYR A 378 19.61 -1.69 -5.00
CA TYR A 378 20.52 -2.48 -4.17
C TYR A 378 21.88 -2.83 -4.84
N GLU A 379 22.02 -2.67 -6.15
CA GLU A 379 23.13 -3.23 -6.95
C GLU A 379 24.46 -2.43 -6.92
N GLY A 380 24.56 -1.38 -6.12
CA GLY A 380 25.80 -0.63 -5.90
C GLY A 380 25.91 0.72 -6.61
N PRO A 381 26.92 1.55 -6.24
CA PRO A 381 27.03 2.95 -6.68
C PRO A 381 27.39 3.14 -8.17
N GLY A 382 27.87 2.07 -8.84
CA GLY A 382 28.30 2.09 -10.24
C GLY A 382 27.25 1.64 -11.25
N ALA A 383 26.08 1.17 -10.80
CA ALA A 383 24.96 0.88 -11.69
C ALA A 383 24.45 2.22 -12.25
N VAL A 384 24.74 2.51 -13.51
CA VAL A 384 24.51 3.80 -14.19
C VAL A 384 23.03 4.25 -14.20
N ILE A 385 22.12 3.37 -13.78
CA ILE A 385 20.65 3.57 -13.65
C ILE A 385 20.23 4.05 -12.25
N ALA A 386 21.16 4.06 -11.29
CA ALA A 386 20.99 4.65 -9.96
C ALA A 386 21.01 6.18 -9.96
N LYS A 387 20.87 6.84 -11.12
CA LYS A 387 20.63 8.29 -11.17
C LYS A 387 19.22 8.56 -10.68
N THR A 388 19.03 8.65 -9.37
CA THR A 388 17.89 9.37 -8.79
C THR A 388 17.86 10.78 -9.41
N GLY A 389 16.78 11.15 -10.10
CA GLY A 389 16.76 12.35 -10.96
C GLY A 389 15.85 12.26 -12.18
N THR A 390 16.01 13.20 -13.12
CA THR A 390 15.14 13.40 -14.30
C THR A 390 15.58 12.64 -15.56
N ALA A 391 16.56 11.73 -15.46
CA ALA A 391 16.98 10.92 -16.59
C ALA A 391 15.86 9.96 -17.01
N SER A 392 15.67 9.76 -18.32
CA SER A 392 14.57 8.94 -18.87
C SER A 392 14.59 7.49 -18.39
N GLU A 393 15.78 6.94 -18.11
CA GLU A 393 16.00 5.57 -17.64
C GLU A 393 16.46 5.52 -16.18
N SER A 394 15.80 6.29 -15.30
CA SER A 394 16.10 6.34 -13.86
C SER A 394 15.09 5.55 -13.03
N LEU A 395 15.44 5.27 -11.76
CA LEU A 395 14.46 4.82 -10.75
C LEU A 395 13.22 5.73 -10.70
N ASN A 396 13.43 7.05 -10.66
CA ASN A 396 12.33 8.00 -10.54
C ASN A 396 11.43 7.98 -11.78
N ALA A 397 12.01 7.82 -12.98
CA ALA A 397 11.25 7.67 -14.21
C ALA A 397 10.44 6.36 -14.23
N ALA A 398 11.02 5.25 -13.77
CA ALA A 398 10.31 3.98 -13.65
C ALA A 398 9.17 4.07 -12.62
N ALA A 399 9.42 4.65 -11.44
CA ALA A 399 8.39 4.88 -10.43
C ALA A 399 7.26 5.77 -10.95
N PHE A 400 7.60 6.85 -11.64
CA PHE A 400 6.61 7.75 -12.23
C PHE A 400 5.77 7.04 -13.29
N TRP A 401 6.41 6.24 -14.17
CA TRP A 401 5.71 5.45 -15.17
C TRP A 401 4.74 4.45 -14.53
N LEU A 402 5.18 3.72 -13.49
CA LEU A 402 4.34 2.79 -12.72
C LEU A 402 3.13 3.52 -12.11
N ALA A 403 3.37 4.69 -11.49
CA ALA A 403 2.32 5.49 -10.87
C ALA A 403 1.29 6.01 -11.88
N GLN A 404 1.68 6.21 -13.15
CA GLN A 404 0.75 6.65 -14.20
C GLN A 404 0.00 5.52 -14.88
N ASN A 405 0.64 4.35 -15.04
CA ASN A 405 0.24 3.34 -16.02
C ASN A 405 0.00 1.96 -15.41
N ALA A 406 0.73 1.58 -14.35
CA ALA A 406 0.66 0.22 -13.84
C ALA A 406 -0.61 -0.01 -13.02
N PRO A 407 -1.39 -1.05 -13.35
CA PRO A 407 -2.57 -1.42 -12.58
C PRO A 407 -2.15 -2.05 -11.26
N VAL A 408 -3.03 -1.92 -10.26
CA VAL A 408 -2.89 -2.55 -8.95
C VAL A 408 -4.19 -3.25 -8.57
N THR A 409 -4.07 -4.25 -7.72
CA THR A 409 -5.22 -4.89 -7.06
C THR A 409 -5.46 -4.24 -5.71
N VAL A 410 -6.71 -3.89 -5.40
CA VAL A 410 -7.09 -3.47 -4.05
C VAL A 410 -7.58 -4.68 -3.29
N ILE A 411 -6.93 -4.94 -2.16
CA ILE A 411 -7.30 -6.00 -1.24
C ILE A 411 -8.25 -5.42 -0.21
N LYS A 412 -9.35 -6.14 0.02
CA LYS A 412 -10.54 -5.68 0.72
C LYS A 412 -10.78 -6.47 1.99
#